data_AF-A0A7W1YCF3-F1
#
_entry.id   AF-A0A7W1YCF3-F1
#
_cell.length_a   1.000
_cell.length_b   1.000
_cell.length_c   1.000
_cell.angle_alpha   90.00
_cell.angle_beta   90.00
_cell.angle_gamma   90.00
#
_symmetry.space_group_name_H-M   'P 1'
#
loop_
_entity.id
_entity.type
_entity.pdbx_description
1 polymer ?
#
loop_
_entity_poly.entity_id
_entity_poly.type
_entity_poly.pdbx_seq_one_letter_code
_entity_poly.pdbx_strand_id
1 'polypeptide(L)'
;MADFNHDGDLDLAVSNFEIPGYVSQLNGRGDGTFRTAVDYDEGGKNPEGLAAGDLNSDGSPDLVVANVSSANVSVLLNTGGTLMRTKSSPNPSKVGQKVTFSAQGKASLSGTGSPTVTVTFKDGTKSEKVSLVNGSASFSTSTLTQGTHTITVSYSGDNNFNPNSAKPLVQVVNSSCGFVSEWRCWRGYNGPQSWVMSTLSDTQRCAR
;
A
#
# COMPACT_ATOMS: atom_id res chain seq x y z
N MET A 1 -7.81 22.84 -2.89
CA MET A 1 -6.59 22.08 -3.20
C MET A 1 -6.40 21.04 -2.11
N ALA A 2 -6.06 19.82 -2.49
CA ALA A 2 -5.79 18.69 -1.60
C ALA A 2 -4.99 17.66 -2.40
N ASP A 3 -4.40 16.66 -1.76
CA ASP A 3 -3.87 15.48 -2.45
C ASP A 3 -5.04 14.49 -2.65
N PHE A 4 -5.71 14.54 -3.80
CA PHE A 4 -6.92 13.75 -4.05
C PHE A 4 -6.59 12.32 -4.48
N ASN A 5 -5.39 12.06 -5.02
CA ASN A 5 -4.96 10.73 -5.49
C ASN A 5 -3.90 10.06 -4.60
N HIS A 6 -3.47 10.70 -3.52
CA HIS A 6 -2.46 10.22 -2.56
C HIS A 6 -1.07 10.01 -3.17
N ASP A 7 -0.71 10.76 -4.21
CA ASP A 7 0.61 10.68 -4.83
C ASP A 7 1.68 11.54 -4.13
N GLY A 8 1.25 12.40 -3.18
CA GLY A 8 2.10 13.27 -2.40
C GLY A 8 2.28 14.68 -2.98
N ASP A 9 1.73 14.94 -4.18
CA ASP A 9 1.66 16.25 -4.78
C ASP A 9 0.28 16.89 -4.54
N LEU A 10 0.22 18.23 -4.54
CA LEU A 10 -1.03 18.94 -4.33
C LEU A 10 -1.84 19.00 -5.63
N ASP A 11 -3.10 18.57 -5.58
CA ASP A 11 -4.04 18.63 -6.69
C ASP A 11 -4.98 19.85 -6.59
N LEU A 12 -5.57 20.19 -7.74
CA LEU A 12 -6.53 21.28 -7.89
C LEU A 12 -7.92 20.73 -8.19
N ALA A 13 -8.94 21.31 -7.57
CA ALA A 13 -10.35 21.13 -7.93
C ALA A 13 -10.95 22.50 -8.21
N VAL A 14 -11.69 22.62 -9.31
CA VAL A 14 -12.26 23.88 -9.81
C VAL A 14 -13.74 23.69 -10.09
N SER A 15 -14.57 24.58 -9.58
CA SER A 15 -16.00 24.64 -9.90
C SER A 15 -16.21 25.40 -11.19
N ASN A 16 -16.94 24.81 -12.14
CA ASN A 16 -17.25 25.46 -13.41
C ASN A 16 -18.69 25.96 -13.37
N PHE A 17 -18.84 27.29 -13.39
CA PHE A 17 -20.12 27.98 -13.31
C PHE A 17 -20.90 27.81 -14.64
N GLU A 18 -21.57 26.67 -14.79
CA GLU A 18 -22.34 26.32 -15.99
C GLU A 18 -23.66 25.59 -15.64
N ILE A 19 -24.48 25.34 -16.67
CA ILE A 19 -25.73 24.58 -16.57
C ILE A 19 -25.74 23.49 -17.67
N PRO A 20 -25.59 22.19 -17.32
CA PRO A 20 -25.28 21.68 -15.98
C PRO A 20 -23.91 22.14 -15.48
N GLY A 21 -23.76 22.20 -14.15
CA GLY A 21 -22.46 22.47 -13.52
C GLY A 21 -21.58 21.21 -13.51
N TYR A 22 -20.27 21.42 -13.44
CA TYR A 22 -19.31 20.33 -13.22
C TYR A 22 -18.11 20.83 -12.42
N VAL A 23 -17.43 19.90 -11.73
CA VAL A 23 -16.14 20.14 -11.08
C VAL A 23 -15.02 19.51 -11.91
N SER A 24 -14.00 20.30 -12.23
CA SER A 24 -12.78 19.80 -12.89
C SER A 24 -11.69 19.54 -11.84
N GLN A 25 -11.17 18.31 -11.80
CA GLN A 25 -9.99 17.95 -11.03
C GLN A 25 -8.75 17.95 -11.92
N LEU A 26 -7.67 18.56 -11.47
CA LEU A 26 -6.37 18.55 -12.13
C LEU A 26 -5.32 18.02 -11.16
N ASN A 27 -4.71 16.89 -11.50
CA ASN A 27 -3.69 16.30 -10.66
C ASN A 27 -2.36 17.03 -10.80
N GLY A 28 -1.72 17.30 -9.66
CA GLY A 28 -0.42 17.94 -9.58
C GLY A 28 0.70 17.08 -10.16
N ARG A 29 1.82 17.71 -10.50
CA ARG A 29 3.07 17.02 -10.85
C ARG A 29 4.23 17.36 -9.90
N GLY A 30 3.95 18.14 -8.84
CA GLY A 30 4.95 18.60 -7.86
C GLY A 30 5.84 19.75 -8.33
N ASP A 31 5.83 20.11 -9.62
CA ASP A 31 6.65 21.17 -10.22
C ASP A 31 5.87 22.47 -10.50
N GLY A 32 4.64 22.58 -9.98
CA GLY A 32 3.72 23.68 -10.23
C GLY A 32 2.91 23.54 -11.53
N THR A 33 3.11 22.47 -12.28
CA THR A 33 2.28 22.12 -13.44
C THR A 33 1.25 21.04 -13.09
N PHE A 34 0.20 20.95 -13.92
CA PHE A 34 -0.92 20.04 -13.71
C PHE A 34 -1.12 19.11 -14.91
N ARG A 35 -1.79 17.99 -14.69
CA ARG A 35 -2.26 17.10 -15.75
C ARG A 35 -3.54 17.65 -16.41
N THR A 36 -3.96 17.00 -17.48
CA THR A 36 -5.26 17.26 -18.11
C THR A 36 -6.37 17.12 -17.08
N ALA A 37 -7.32 18.04 -17.11
CA ALA A 37 -8.48 18.02 -16.23
C ALA A 37 -9.35 16.78 -16.46
N VAL A 38 -9.92 16.28 -15.37
CA VAL A 38 -10.99 15.28 -15.36
C VAL A 38 -12.24 15.94 -14.80
N ASP A 39 -13.34 15.87 -15.54
CA ASP A 39 -14.59 16.52 -15.17
C ASP A 39 -15.54 15.56 -14.48
N TYR A 40 -16.16 16.03 -13.39
CA TYR A 40 -17.13 15.31 -12.59
C TYR A 40 -18.44 16.08 -12.56
N ASP A 41 -19.50 15.44 -13.03
CA ASP A 41 -20.85 15.98 -12.90
C ASP A 41 -21.32 15.84 -11.44
N GLU A 42 -21.52 16.97 -10.76
CA GLU A 42 -22.07 16.99 -9.40
C GLU A 42 -23.60 16.97 -9.34
N GLY A 43 -24.30 16.91 -10.48
CA GLY A 43 -25.75 16.95 -10.61
C GLY A 43 -26.37 18.31 -10.26
N GLY A 44 -25.55 19.35 -10.14
CA GLY A 44 -25.89 20.72 -9.74
C GLY A 44 -25.98 21.71 -10.90
N LYS A 45 -26.28 22.96 -10.59
CA LYS A 45 -26.28 24.08 -11.55
C LYS A 45 -25.57 25.28 -10.95
N ASN A 46 -24.67 25.88 -11.72
CA ASN A 46 -23.88 27.05 -11.32
C ASN A 46 -23.20 26.83 -9.94
N PRO A 47 -22.25 25.89 -9.85
CA PRO A 47 -21.44 25.72 -8.65
C PRO A 47 -20.58 26.96 -8.41
N GLU A 48 -20.57 27.46 -7.18
CA GLU A 48 -19.83 28.69 -6.81
C GLU A 48 -18.78 28.44 -5.72
N GLY A 49 -19.08 27.53 -4.79
CA GLY A 49 -18.21 27.22 -3.66
C GLY A 49 -17.74 25.78 -3.67
N LEU A 50 -16.46 25.58 -3.36
CA LEU A 50 -15.86 24.27 -3.10
C LEU A 50 -15.18 24.22 -1.74
N ALA A 51 -15.39 23.12 -1.03
CA ALA A 51 -14.61 22.74 0.13
C ALA A 51 -14.11 21.30 -0.04
N ALA A 52 -12.90 21.03 0.43
CA ALA A 52 -12.31 19.70 0.44
C ALA A 52 -12.12 19.23 1.89
N GLY A 53 -12.41 17.97 2.16
CA GLY A 53 -12.22 17.35 3.47
C GLY A 53 -12.67 15.90 3.48
N ASP A 54 -12.14 15.10 4.39
CA ASP A 54 -12.58 13.72 4.58
C ASP A 54 -13.90 13.72 5.36
N LEU A 55 -15.03 13.56 4.66
CA LEU A 55 -16.37 13.65 5.23
C LEU A 55 -16.88 12.29 5.73
N ASN A 56 -16.28 11.21 5.25
CA ASN A 56 -16.70 9.84 5.53
C ASN A 56 -15.68 9.05 6.39
N SER A 57 -14.57 9.68 6.78
CA SER A 57 -13.46 9.09 7.55
C SER A 57 -12.77 7.91 6.85
N ASP A 58 -12.69 7.93 5.52
CA ASP A 58 -11.96 6.91 4.74
C ASP A 58 -10.50 7.25 4.46
N GLY A 59 -10.08 8.45 4.83
CA GLY A 59 -8.73 8.97 4.65
C GLY A 59 -8.49 9.65 3.31
N SER A 60 -9.49 9.72 2.41
CA SER A 60 -9.39 10.45 1.14
C SER A 60 -10.15 11.78 1.23
N PRO A 61 -9.58 12.89 0.72
CA PRO A 61 -10.31 14.17 0.72
C PRO A 61 -11.50 14.10 -0.23
N ASP A 62 -12.72 14.23 0.29
CA ASP A 62 -13.95 14.40 -0.47
C ASP A 62 -14.13 15.87 -0.88
N LEU A 63 -15.11 16.14 -1.75
CA LEU A 63 -15.50 17.48 -2.18
C LEU A 63 -16.96 17.79 -1.82
N VAL A 64 -17.18 18.99 -1.29
CA VAL A 64 -18.52 19.58 -1.11
C VAL A 64 -18.66 20.75 -2.07
N VAL A 65 -19.77 20.78 -2.81
CA VAL A 65 -20.06 21.78 -3.83
C VAL A 65 -21.34 22.53 -3.46
N ALA A 66 -21.26 23.85 -3.37
CA ALA A 66 -22.41 24.72 -3.19
C ALA A 66 -22.95 25.14 -4.56
N ASN A 67 -24.18 24.73 -4.89
CA ASN A 67 -24.81 25.01 -6.17
C ASN A 67 -25.91 26.05 -6.01
N VAL A 68 -25.68 27.24 -6.54
CA VAL A 68 -26.56 28.38 -6.27
C VAL A 68 -27.86 28.29 -7.06
N SER A 69 -27.79 27.93 -8.34
CA SER A 69 -28.99 27.91 -9.20
C SER A 69 -29.90 26.72 -8.96
N SER A 70 -29.39 25.62 -8.41
CA SER A 70 -30.19 24.47 -7.96
C SER A 70 -30.55 24.54 -6.47
N ALA A 71 -30.07 25.55 -5.73
CA ALA A 71 -30.32 25.74 -4.29
C ALA A 71 -30.07 24.47 -3.45
N ASN A 72 -29.00 23.74 -3.77
CA ASN A 72 -28.61 22.51 -3.08
C ASN A 72 -27.09 22.44 -2.87
N VAL A 73 -26.68 21.45 -2.09
CA VAL A 73 -25.27 21.10 -1.89
C VAL A 73 -25.06 19.69 -2.42
N SER A 74 -24.04 19.51 -3.25
CA SER A 74 -23.60 18.19 -3.72
C SER A 74 -22.36 17.76 -2.93
N VAL A 75 -22.25 16.46 -2.69
CA VAL A 75 -21.05 15.85 -2.10
C VAL A 75 -20.49 14.84 -3.11
N LEU A 76 -19.26 15.06 -3.55
CA LEU A 76 -18.52 14.12 -4.38
C LEU A 76 -17.58 13.39 -3.45
N LEU A 77 -17.93 12.14 -3.13
CA LEU A 77 -17.07 11.28 -2.33
C LEU A 77 -15.87 10.88 -3.17
N ASN A 78 -14.69 11.19 -2.67
CA ASN A 78 -13.46 10.72 -3.28
C ASN A 78 -13.26 9.28 -2.87
N THR A 79 -13.53 8.38 -3.81
CA THR A 79 -13.42 6.94 -3.58
C THR A 79 -11.96 6.46 -3.50
N GLY A 80 -11.00 7.40 -3.42
CA GLY A 80 -9.59 7.17 -3.12
C GLY A 80 -8.89 6.28 -4.14
N GLY A 81 -9.49 6.12 -5.33
CA GLY A 81 -9.12 5.14 -6.35
C GLY A 81 -8.62 3.83 -5.73
N THR A 82 -9.44 2.98 -5.10
CA THR A 82 -9.01 1.69 -4.51
C THR A 82 -7.70 1.79 -3.70
N LEU A 83 -7.76 2.25 -2.45
CA LEU A 83 -6.59 2.22 -1.54
C LEU A 83 -6.04 0.79 -1.43
N MET A 84 -4.85 0.53 -1.98
CA MET A 84 -4.14 -0.74 -1.86
C MET A 84 -3.05 -0.65 -0.80
N ARG A 85 -3.25 -1.34 0.32
CA ARG A 85 -2.25 -1.49 1.39
C ARG A 85 -1.62 -2.86 1.34
N THR A 86 -0.29 -2.92 1.27
CA THR A 86 0.46 -4.17 1.33
C THR A 86 1.25 -4.30 2.60
N LYS A 87 1.21 -5.49 3.21
CA LYS A 87 2.08 -5.88 4.30
C LYS A 87 2.60 -7.30 4.08
N SER A 88 3.73 -7.61 4.69
CA SER A 88 4.29 -8.96 4.74
C SER A 88 4.50 -9.38 6.19
N SER A 89 4.31 -10.67 6.45
CA SER A 89 4.60 -11.25 7.76
C SER A 89 5.14 -12.67 7.59
N PRO A 90 6.32 -12.99 8.16
CA PRO A 90 7.21 -12.09 8.91
C PRO A 90 8.07 -11.18 8.01
N ASN A 91 8.43 -10.00 8.51
CA ASN A 91 9.36 -9.08 7.87
C ASN A 91 10.22 -8.35 8.91
N PRO A 92 11.55 -8.60 9.00
CA PRO A 92 12.33 -9.53 8.17
C PRO A 92 11.95 -11.01 8.34
N SER A 93 12.20 -11.84 7.32
CA SER A 93 12.04 -13.31 7.36
C SER A 93 13.38 -14.04 7.26
N LYS A 94 13.36 -15.38 7.35
CA LYS A 94 14.53 -16.24 7.11
C LYS A 94 14.39 -17.02 5.79
N VAL A 95 15.50 -17.41 5.18
CA VAL A 95 15.49 -18.33 4.01
C VAL A 95 14.69 -19.60 4.34
N GLY A 96 13.76 -19.97 3.46
CA GLY A 96 12.86 -21.12 3.62
C GLY A 96 11.66 -20.89 4.55
N GLN A 97 11.59 -19.75 5.24
CA GLN A 97 10.44 -19.40 6.08
C GLN A 97 9.26 -18.98 5.21
N LYS A 98 8.06 -19.49 5.53
CA LYS A 98 6.82 -19.05 4.89
C LYS A 98 6.56 -17.57 5.22
N VAL A 99 6.47 -16.74 4.19
CA VAL A 99 6.07 -15.34 4.25
C VAL A 99 4.68 -15.20 3.64
N THR A 100 3.79 -14.53 4.36
CA THR A 100 2.46 -14.16 3.89
C THR A 100 2.46 -12.69 3.51
N PHE A 101 2.17 -12.42 2.23
CA PHE A 101 1.88 -11.08 1.73
C PHE A 101 0.37 -10.89 1.72
N SER A 102 -0.11 -9.81 2.33
CA SER A 102 -1.52 -9.44 2.27
C SER A 102 -1.66 -8.06 1.65
N ALA A 103 -2.52 -7.97 0.65
CA ALA A 103 -3.00 -6.74 0.08
C ALA A 103 -4.44 -6.49 0.58
N GLN A 104 -4.70 -5.31 1.09
CA GLN A 104 -6.05 -4.85 1.43
C GLN A 104 -6.45 -3.79 0.43
N GLY A 105 -7.60 -3.99 -0.21
CA GLY A 105 -8.22 -3.03 -1.11
C GLY A 105 -9.59 -2.66 -0.55
N LYS A 106 -9.80 -1.39 -0.21
CA LYS A 106 -11.12 -0.88 0.19
C LYS A 106 -11.81 -0.31 -1.05
N ALA A 107 -12.89 -0.95 -1.48
CA ALA A 107 -13.82 -0.40 -2.45
C ALA A 107 -14.78 0.54 -1.70
N SER A 108 -14.84 1.81 -2.09
CA SER A 108 -15.74 2.80 -1.50
C SER A 108 -16.83 3.16 -2.53
N LEU A 109 -17.94 2.42 -2.51
CA LEU A 109 -19.28 2.91 -2.87
C LEU A 109 -20.31 1.95 -2.25
N SER A 110 -21.30 2.51 -1.56
CA SER A 110 -22.48 1.80 -1.10
C SER A 110 -23.22 1.18 -2.29
N GLY A 111 -23.21 -0.16 -2.37
CA GLY A 111 -24.03 -0.88 -3.36
C GLY A 111 -23.31 -2.09 -3.95
N THR A 112 -23.48 -3.23 -3.30
CA THR A 112 -23.42 -4.59 -3.88
C THR A 112 -22.22 -4.89 -4.80
N GLY A 113 -21.13 -5.38 -4.21
CA GLY A 113 -20.14 -6.16 -4.95
C GLY A 113 -18.81 -6.24 -4.22
N SER A 114 -18.51 -7.37 -3.58
CA SER A 114 -17.12 -7.71 -3.24
C SER A 114 -16.34 -7.75 -4.55
N PRO A 115 -15.36 -6.87 -4.78
CA PRO A 115 -14.77 -6.74 -6.09
C PRO A 115 -13.83 -7.94 -6.30
N THR A 116 -14.03 -8.69 -7.39
CA THR A 116 -13.14 -9.78 -7.81
C THR A 116 -11.87 -9.16 -8.40
N VAL A 117 -11.08 -8.50 -7.56
CA VAL A 117 -9.93 -7.70 -8.00
C VAL A 117 -8.69 -8.56 -8.10
N THR A 118 -8.06 -8.62 -9.26
CA THR A 118 -6.77 -9.31 -9.38
C THR A 118 -5.62 -8.39 -8.97
N VAL A 119 -4.96 -8.69 -7.85
CA VAL A 119 -3.70 -8.10 -7.43
C VAL A 119 -2.54 -8.92 -7.99
N THR A 120 -1.57 -8.27 -8.61
CA THR A 120 -0.31 -8.93 -9.00
C THR A 120 0.79 -8.65 -7.98
N PHE A 121 1.29 -9.66 -7.27
CA PHE A 121 2.52 -9.57 -6.49
C PHE A 121 3.71 -9.80 -7.40
N LYS A 122 4.64 -8.85 -7.51
CA LYS A 122 5.87 -9.03 -8.28
C LYS A 122 7.12 -8.99 -7.40
N ASP A 123 8.03 -9.92 -7.66
CA ASP A 123 9.39 -9.94 -7.13
C ASP A 123 10.34 -10.19 -8.30
N GLY A 124 10.71 -9.12 -9.01
CA GLY A 124 11.46 -9.20 -10.26
C GLY A 124 10.70 -9.99 -11.34
N THR A 125 11.12 -11.25 -11.58
CA THR A 125 10.57 -12.12 -12.64
C THR A 125 9.37 -12.95 -12.22
N LYS A 126 9.11 -13.10 -10.91
CA LYS A 126 7.93 -13.84 -10.42
C LYS A 126 6.74 -12.89 -10.31
N SER A 127 5.60 -13.30 -10.84
CA SER A 127 4.33 -12.55 -10.79
C SER A 127 3.20 -13.51 -10.40
N GLU A 128 2.50 -13.22 -9.30
CA GLU A 128 1.34 -14.01 -8.87
C GLU A 128 0.08 -13.15 -8.85
N LYS A 129 -1.01 -13.66 -9.43
CA LYS A 129 -2.31 -12.99 -9.52
C LYS A 129 -3.27 -13.53 -8.47
N VAL A 130 -3.76 -12.67 -7.58
CA VAL A 130 -4.67 -13.07 -6.49
C VAL A 130 -5.92 -12.19 -6.49
N SER A 131 -7.10 -12.82 -6.44
CA SER A 131 -8.37 -12.12 -6.31
C SER A 131 -8.55 -11.53 -4.90
N LEU A 132 -9.02 -10.30 -4.77
CA LEU A 132 -9.56 -9.80 -3.51
C LEU A 132 -10.89 -10.49 -3.24
N VAL A 133 -11.02 -11.02 -2.03
CA VAL A 133 -12.28 -11.53 -1.50
C VAL A 133 -12.58 -10.70 -0.26
N ASN A 134 -13.74 -10.04 -0.22
CA ASN A 134 -14.14 -9.15 0.88
C ASN A 134 -13.10 -8.08 1.23
N GLY A 135 -12.47 -7.47 0.22
CA GLY A 135 -11.49 -6.39 0.41
C GLY A 135 -10.08 -6.84 0.82
N SER A 136 -9.79 -8.15 0.80
CA SER A 136 -8.45 -8.67 1.11
C SER A 136 -7.99 -9.71 0.10
N ALA A 137 -6.73 -9.65 -0.29
CA ALA A 137 -6.02 -10.67 -1.07
C ALA A 137 -4.79 -11.11 -0.28
N SER A 138 -4.53 -12.42 -0.26
CA SER A 138 -3.39 -13.00 0.46
C SER A 138 -2.64 -13.98 -0.41
N PHE A 139 -1.32 -13.82 -0.45
CA PHE A 139 -0.38 -14.71 -1.12
C PHE A 139 0.65 -15.23 -0.11
N SER A 140 1.07 -16.48 -0.23
CA SER A 140 2.12 -17.03 0.64
C SER A 140 3.20 -17.74 -0.17
N THR A 141 4.46 -17.54 0.20
CA THR A 141 5.60 -18.21 -0.42
C THR A 141 6.70 -18.49 0.60
N SER A 142 7.42 -19.59 0.42
CA SER A 142 8.63 -19.95 1.18
C SER A 142 9.89 -19.96 0.30
N THR A 143 9.76 -19.54 -0.96
CA THR A 143 10.81 -19.67 -1.99
C THR A 143 11.65 -18.41 -2.18
N LEU A 144 11.53 -17.45 -1.26
CA LEU A 144 12.32 -16.22 -1.31
C LEU A 144 13.79 -16.52 -0.98
N THR A 145 14.68 -15.99 -1.81
CA THR A 145 16.13 -16.08 -1.63
C THR A 145 16.61 -15.12 -0.55
N GLN A 146 17.85 -15.27 -0.08
CA GLN A 146 18.45 -14.29 0.81
C GLN A 146 18.61 -12.94 0.09
N GLY A 147 18.27 -11.84 0.77
CA GLY A 147 18.43 -10.49 0.23
C GLY A 147 17.19 -9.60 0.43
N THR A 148 17.15 -8.52 -0.34
CA THR A 148 16.06 -7.54 -0.32
C THR A 148 15.16 -7.74 -1.53
N HIS A 149 13.88 -7.91 -1.29
CA HIS A 149 12.85 -8.12 -2.30
C HIS A 149 11.90 -6.93 -2.32
N THR A 150 11.71 -6.31 -3.47
CA THR A 150 10.76 -5.19 -3.64
C THR A 150 9.47 -5.73 -4.23
N ILE A 151 8.41 -5.71 -3.41
CA ILE A 151 7.10 -6.25 -3.74
C ILE A 151 6.19 -5.12 -4.18
N THR A 152 5.78 -5.15 -5.45
CA THR A 152 4.77 -4.23 -5.97
C THR A 152 3.43 -4.93 -6.06
N VAL A 153 2.36 -4.21 -5.73
CA VAL A 153 0.98 -4.66 -5.88
C VAL A 153 0.22 -3.65 -6.70
N SER A 154 -0.38 -4.13 -7.79
CA SER A 154 -1.16 -3.32 -8.71
C SER A 154 -2.56 -3.89 -8.91
N TYR A 155 -3.53 -2.99 -8.97
CA TYR A 155 -4.88 -3.19 -9.44
C TYR A 155 -5.05 -2.54 -10.82
N SER A 156 -5.54 -3.33 -11.78
CA SER A 156 -5.73 -2.88 -13.16
C SER A 156 -6.98 -2.04 -13.41
N GLY A 157 -7.82 -1.81 -12.41
CA GLY A 157 -9.14 -1.19 -12.57
C GLY A 157 -10.20 -2.18 -13.05
N ASP A 158 -11.47 -1.78 -12.91
CA ASP A 158 -12.64 -2.43 -13.51
C ASP A 158 -13.72 -1.38 -13.87
N ASN A 159 -14.93 -1.82 -14.21
CA ASN A 159 -16.04 -0.94 -14.59
C ASN A 159 -16.50 0.00 -13.46
N ASN A 160 -16.14 -0.30 -12.21
CA ASN A 160 -16.60 0.41 -11.02
C ASN A 160 -15.45 1.18 -10.32
N PHE A 161 -14.18 0.79 -10.55
CA PHE A 161 -13.03 1.40 -9.88
C PHE A 161 -11.84 1.64 -10.82
N ASN A 162 -11.19 2.79 -10.65
CA ASN A 162 -10.00 3.14 -11.42
C ASN A 162 -8.79 2.25 -11.06
N PRO A 163 -7.84 2.02 -12.00
CA PRO A 163 -6.59 1.34 -11.71
C PRO A 163 -5.79 2.06 -10.61
N ASN A 164 -5.15 1.30 -9.72
CA ASN A 164 -4.29 1.86 -8.67
C ASN A 164 -3.16 0.89 -8.29
N SER A 165 -2.07 1.39 -7.68
CA SER A 165 -0.97 0.57 -7.17
C SER A 165 -0.60 0.94 -5.74
N ALA A 166 -0.29 -0.07 -4.92
CA ALA A 166 0.24 0.15 -3.58
C ALA A 166 1.65 0.74 -3.62
N LYS A 167 2.03 1.48 -2.57
CA LYS A 167 3.44 1.82 -2.32
C LYS A 167 4.28 0.53 -2.28
N PRO A 168 5.45 0.46 -2.96
CA PRO A 168 6.29 -0.73 -2.97
C PRO A 168 6.66 -1.18 -1.55
N LEU A 169 6.44 -2.47 -1.27
CA LEU A 169 6.76 -3.09 0.01
C LEU A 169 8.15 -3.74 -0.05
N VAL A 170 9.03 -3.38 0.87
CA VAL A 170 10.36 -4.01 0.99
C VAL A 170 10.27 -5.19 1.96
N GLN A 171 10.58 -6.39 1.46
CA GLN A 171 10.75 -7.60 2.26
C GLN A 171 12.24 -7.92 2.40
N VAL A 172 12.71 -8.06 3.65
CA VAL A 172 14.09 -8.48 3.93
C VAL A 172 14.12 -9.96 4.32
N VAL A 173 15.01 -10.73 3.69
CA VAL A 173 15.20 -12.17 3.97
C VAL A 173 16.62 -12.39 4.48
N ASN A 174 16.71 -12.72 5.76
CA ASN A 174 17.95 -13.05 6.47
C ASN A 174 18.36 -14.50 6.24
N SER A 175 19.65 -14.79 6.43
CA SER A 175 20.17 -16.17 6.41
C SER A 175 19.45 -17.04 7.44
N SER A 176 19.25 -18.32 7.12
CA SER A 176 18.65 -19.31 8.04
C SER A 176 19.60 -19.73 9.17
N CYS A 177 20.90 -19.43 9.06
CA CYS A 177 21.88 -19.75 10.09
C CYS A 177 21.69 -18.89 11.36
N GLY A 178 21.42 -19.56 12.49
CA GLY A 178 21.68 -19.00 13.81
C GLY A 178 23.15 -19.22 14.17
N PHE A 179 23.77 -18.23 14.81
CA PHE A 179 25.05 -18.44 15.48
C PHE A 179 24.82 -19.36 16.68
N VAL A 180 25.48 -20.51 16.71
CA VAL A 180 25.56 -21.33 17.93
C VAL A 180 26.88 -20.97 18.60
N SER A 181 26.82 -20.19 19.67
CA SER A 181 27.98 -20.03 20.56
C SER A 181 28.18 -21.36 21.32
N GLU A 182 29.10 -22.20 20.88
CA GLU A 182 29.54 -23.38 21.65
C GLU A 182 30.51 -22.92 22.75
N TRP A 183 30.09 -23.00 24.01
CA TRP A 183 30.99 -22.89 25.15
C TRP A 183 31.60 -24.27 25.45
N ARG A 184 32.91 -24.41 25.32
CA ARG A 184 33.62 -25.60 25.82
C ARG A 184 34.33 -25.26 27.12
N CYS A 185 33.90 -25.86 28.23
CA CYS A 185 34.68 -25.88 29.46
C CYS A 185 35.82 -26.90 29.32
N TRP A 186 37.06 -26.46 29.50
CA TRP A 186 38.20 -27.36 29.70
C TRP A 186 38.61 -27.37 31.18
N ARG A 187 38.89 -28.56 31.73
CA ARG A 187 39.60 -28.67 33.02
C ARG A 187 41.09 -28.46 32.76
N GLY A 188 41.66 -27.39 33.30
CA GLY A 188 43.11 -27.22 33.36
C GLY A 188 43.70 -28.25 34.33
N TYR A 189 44.62 -29.08 33.84
CA TYR A 189 45.47 -29.92 34.68
C TYR A 189 46.61 -29.03 35.21
N ASN A 190 46.41 -28.32 36.33
CA ASN A 190 47.42 -27.92 37.33
C ASN A 190 46.95 -26.70 38.16
N GLY A 191 46.67 -26.90 39.45
CA GLY A 191 46.50 -25.81 40.44
C GLY A 191 45.06 -25.28 40.63
N PRO A 192 44.79 -24.56 41.74
CA PRO A 192 43.44 -24.37 42.27
C PRO A 192 42.54 -23.53 41.34
N GLN A 193 41.60 -24.22 40.67
CA GLN A 193 40.30 -23.73 40.17
C GLN A 193 40.31 -22.37 39.44
N SER A 194 41.18 -22.17 38.45
CA SER A 194 41.06 -21.05 37.52
C SER A 194 40.25 -21.44 36.27
N TRP A 195 39.05 -20.90 36.14
CA TRP A 195 38.21 -21.05 34.95
C TRP A 195 38.57 -19.99 33.92
N VAL A 196 39.05 -20.39 32.74
CA VAL A 196 39.32 -19.47 31.63
C VAL A 196 38.25 -19.68 30.56
N MET A 197 37.49 -18.63 30.25
CA MET A 197 36.58 -18.60 29.09
C MET A 197 37.33 -18.02 27.89
N SER A 198 37.40 -18.77 26.79
CA SER A 198 37.88 -18.25 25.50
C SER A 198 36.82 -18.51 24.43
N THR A 199 36.57 -17.52 23.58
CA THR A 199 35.71 -17.67 22.41
C THR A 199 36.47 -18.42 21.30
N LEU A 200 35.86 -19.47 20.75
CA LEU A 200 36.30 -20.05 19.47
C LEU A 200 35.52 -19.37 18.33
N SER A 201 36.18 -19.18 17.19
CA SER A 201 35.62 -18.55 16.00
C SER A 201 34.27 -19.18 15.58
N ASP A 202 33.30 -18.33 15.28
CA ASP A 202 31.95 -18.69 14.86
C ASP A 202 31.96 -19.70 13.70
N THR A 203 31.52 -20.93 13.96
CA THR A 203 31.32 -21.93 12.90
C THR A 203 29.87 -21.88 12.45
N GLN A 204 29.60 -21.36 11.24
CA GLN A 204 28.26 -21.44 10.64
C GLN A 204 27.91 -22.91 10.40
N ARG A 205 26.93 -23.45 11.14
CA ARG A 205 26.33 -24.75 10.82
C ARG A 205 25.03 -24.52 10.05
N CYS A 206 25.09 -24.68 8.74
CA CYS A 206 23.89 -24.88 7.92
C CYS A 206 23.36 -26.30 8.18
N ALA A 207 22.11 -26.44 8.60
CA ALA A 207 21.40 -27.71 8.42
C ALA A 207 21.23 -27.91 6.90
N ARG A 208 21.71 -29.06 6.39
CA ARG A 208 21.55 -29.48 5.00
C ARG A 208 20.08 -29.67 4.65
#